data_AF-A0A496A2S8-F1
#
_entry.id   AF-A0A496A2S8-F1
#
_cell.length_a   1.000
_cell.length_b   1.000
_cell.length_c   1.000
_cell.angle_alpha   90.00
_cell.angle_beta   90.00
_cell.angle_gamma   90.00
#
_symmetry.space_group_name_H-M   'P 1'
#
loop_
_entity.id
_entity.type
_entity.pdbx_description
1 polymer ?
#
loop_
_entity_poly.entity_id
_entity_poly.type
_entity_poly.pdbx_seq_one_letter_code
_entity_poly.pdbx_strand_id
1 'polypeptide(L)'
;MRYLRSIITWIDSLESGRQFRNWAAILLKILAVVISVGISVWGIIICVDTIGANNDSGLTSRIFIIVGSILEVCLVITVAIVLVTLFWNRSNKIRTLDNDPQFILISITVIVIQLAGEISFLGLIGAGVQSLVASIFGSGLPKLFTFLLHDRGLLGTLPLDLGETSNFILGMILCVISVLSGATLLIAAYFIAEEVNVLANIAESLNNIETKLVDEETTSDN
;
A
#
# COMPACT_ATOMS: atom_id res chain seq x y z
N MET A 1 18.71 -10.00 41.65
CA MET A 1 18.28 -11.23 40.95
C MET A 1 17.28 -10.96 39.81
N ARG A 2 16.12 -10.29 40.03
CA ARG A 2 15.14 -10.01 38.96
C ARG A 2 15.66 -9.13 37.81
N TYR A 3 16.40 -8.07 38.13
CA TYR A 3 16.95 -7.16 37.12
C TYR A 3 17.99 -7.81 36.20
N LEU A 4 18.90 -8.61 36.76
CA LEU A 4 19.90 -9.36 35.99
C LEU A 4 19.28 -10.38 35.04
N ARG A 5 18.26 -11.11 35.48
CA ARG A 5 17.52 -12.06 34.62
C ARG A 5 16.77 -11.33 33.49
N SER A 6 16.26 -10.11 33.75
CA SER A 6 15.62 -9.27 32.74
C SER A 6 16.60 -8.73 31.71
N ILE A 7 17.83 -8.41 32.11
CA ILE A 7 18.87 -7.92 31.19
C ILE A 7 19.39 -9.07 30.31
N ILE A 8 19.62 -10.25 30.88
CA ILE A 8 20.06 -11.44 30.12
C ILE A 8 19.00 -11.85 29.08
N THR A 9 17.72 -11.89 29.46
CA THR A 9 16.64 -12.15 28.50
C THR A 9 16.48 -11.04 27.46
N TRP A 10 16.84 -9.80 27.78
CA TRP A 10 16.83 -8.70 26.82
C TRP A 10 17.97 -8.86 25.80
N ILE A 11 19.17 -9.21 26.25
CA ILE A 11 20.35 -9.48 25.41
C ILE A 11 20.09 -10.70 24.50
N ASP A 12 19.65 -11.84 25.05
CA ASP A 12 19.30 -13.04 24.26
C ASP A 12 18.22 -12.73 23.20
N SER A 13 17.30 -11.81 23.50
CA SER A 13 16.22 -11.44 22.58
C SER A 13 16.63 -10.43 21.49
N LEU A 14 17.73 -9.70 21.69
CA LEU A 14 18.38 -8.90 20.66
C LEU A 14 19.24 -9.79 19.76
N GLU A 15 19.99 -10.71 20.35
CA GLU A 15 20.84 -11.67 19.65
C GLU A 15 20.04 -12.65 18.78
N SER A 16 18.82 -13.02 19.21
CA SER A 16 17.89 -13.85 18.43
C SER A 16 16.98 -13.08 17.46
N GLY A 17 17.10 -11.75 17.34
CA GLY A 17 16.26 -10.93 16.46
C GLY A 17 14.75 -10.88 16.83
N ARG A 18 14.35 -11.51 17.93
CA ARG A 18 12.94 -11.65 18.36
C ARG A 18 12.32 -10.31 18.73
N GLN A 19 13.07 -9.41 19.37
CA GLN A 19 12.57 -8.06 19.66
C GLN A 19 12.36 -7.25 18.37
N PHE A 20 13.31 -7.30 17.44
CA PHE A 20 13.24 -6.57 16.18
C PHE A 20 12.00 -6.97 15.37
N ARG A 21 11.69 -8.26 15.26
CA ARG A 21 10.47 -8.76 14.61
C ARG A 21 9.19 -8.29 15.28
N ASN A 22 9.13 -8.32 16.61
CA ASN A 22 7.97 -7.83 17.36
C ASN A 22 7.78 -6.33 17.15
N TRP A 23 8.86 -5.54 17.16
CA TRP A 23 8.81 -4.12 16.85
C TRP A 23 8.35 -3.85 15.42
N ALA A 24 8.88 -4.56 14.42
CA ALA A 24 8.45 -4.45 13.02
C ALA A 24 6.96 -4.81 12.84
N ALA A 25 6.50 -5.86 13.51
CA ALA A 25 5.10 -6.27 13.47
C ALA A 25 4.16 -5.24 14.13
N ILE A 26 4.58 -4.62 15.24
CA ILE A 26 3.85 -3.53 15.90
C ILE A 26 3.82 -2.29 14.99
N LEU A 27 4.95 -1.94 14.40
CA LEU A 27 5.08 -0.78 13.52
C LEU A 27 4.15 -0.89 12.30
N LEU A 28 4.04 -2.08 11.71
CA LEU A 28 3.06 -2.36 10.65
C LEU A 28 1.61 -2.18 11.09
N LYS A 29 1.25 -2.58 12.32
CA LYS A 29 -0.11 -2.36 12.85
C LYS A 29 -0.39 -0.87 13.06
N ILE A 30 0.59 -0.12 13.55
CA ILE A 30 0.47 1.35 13.69
C ILE A 30 0.28 1.99 12.31
N LEU A 31 1.09 1.57 11.32
CA LEU A 31 0.97 2.07 9.95
C LEU A 31 -0.43 1.79 9.37
N ALA A 32 -0.99 0.60 9.64
CA ALA A 32 -2.34 0.23 9.22
C ALA A 32 -3.41 1.19 9.78
N VAL A 33 -3.29 1.55 11.07
CA VAL A 33 -4.20 2.49 11.72
C VAL A 33 -4.07 3.88 11.10
N VAL A 34 -2.84 4.37 10.92
CA VAL A 34 -2.58 5.69 10.32
C VAL A 34 -3.16 5.77 8.90
N ILE A 35 -2.92 4.76 8.07
CA ILE A 35 -3.43 4.69 6.70
C ILE A 35 -4.96 4.60 6.70
N SER A 36 -5.56 3.79 7.57
CA SER A 36 -7.01 3.66 7.69
C SER A 36 -7.68 4.97 8.11
N VAL A 37 -7.09 5.71 9.05
CA VAL A 37 -7.56 7.05 9.44
C VAL A 37 -7.43 8.02 8.28
N GLY A 38 -6.30 8.03 7.58
CA GLY A 38 -6.09 8.88 6.40
C GLY A 38 -7.14 8.65 5.30
N ILE A 39 -7.45 7.38 5.00
CA ILE A 39 -8.47 7.00 4.02
C ILE A 39 -9.87 7.43 4.48
N SER A 40 -10.17 7.28 5.77
CA SER A 40 -11.45 7.71 6.33
C SER A 40 -11.64 9.23 6.24
N VAL A 41 -10.60 10.01 6.57
CA VAL A 41 -10.61 11.48 6.43
C VAL A 41 -10.78 11.88 4.96
N TRP A 42 -10.09 11.22 4.05
CA TRP A 42 -10.22 11.48 2.62
C TRP A 42 -11.63 11.20 2.10
N GLY A 43 -12.24 10.09 2.52
CA GLY A 43 -13.64 9.77 2.19
C GLY A 43 -14.65 10.81 2.69
N ILE A 44 -14.45 11.35 3.89
CA ILE A 44 -15.27 12.44 4.44
C ILE A 44 -15.15 13.71 3.57
N ILE A 45 -13.93 14.08 3.18
CA ILE A 45 -13.68 15.27 2.35
C ILE A 45 -14.42 15.16 1.01
N ILE A 46 -14.35 14.00 0.36
CA ILE A 46 -15.05 13.73 -0.90
C ILE A 46 -16.56 13.90 -0.72
N CYS A 47 -17.13 13.26 0.31
CA CYS A 47 -18.57 13.35 0.57
C CYS A 47 -19.02 14.80 0.81
N VAL A 48 -18.24 15.59 1.54
CA VAL A 48 -18.56 16.99 1.85
C VAL A 48 -18.47 17.87 0.60
N ASP A 49 -17.44 17.71 -0.24
CA ASP A 49 -17.29 18.49 -1.48
C ASP A 49 -18.41 18.12 -2.49
N THR A 50 -18.71 16.82 -2.63
CA THR A 50 -19.78 16.30 -3.50
C THR A 50 -21.18 16.81 -3.11
N ILE A 51 -21.51 16.82 -1.82
CA ILE A 51 -22.81 17.29 -1.33
C ILE A 51 -22.90 18.82 -1.37
N GLY A 52 -21.81 19.51 -1.00
CA GLY A 52 -21.76 20.97 -0.96
C GLY A 52 -21.85 21.64 -2.33
N ALA A 53 -21.28 21.04 -3.37
CA ALA A 53 -21.23 21.60 -4.72
C ALA A 53 -22.57 21.57 -5.47
N ASN A 54 -23.52 20.71 -5.06
CA ASN A 54 -24.71 20.41 -5.87
C ASN A 54 -26.04 20.90 -5.26
N ASN A 55 -26.00 21.89 -4.36
CA ASN A 55 -27.18 22.43 -3.68
C ASN A 55 -28.21 23.10 -4.62
N ASP A 56 -27.83 23.48 -5.84
CA ASP A 56 -28.72 24.14 -6.81
C ASP A 56 -29.32 23.18 -7.86
N SER A 57 -29.07 21.87 -7.73
CA SER A 57 -29.53 20.87 -8.71
C SER A 57 -30.98 20.41 -8.46
N GLY A 58 -31.69 20.05 -9.55
CA GLY A 58 -33.07 19.56 -9.50
C GLY A 58 -33.22 18.21 -8.78
N LEU A 59 -34.45 17.86 -8.36
CA LEU A 59 -34.78 16.66 -7.56
C LEU A 59 -34.15 15.36 -8.08
N THR A 60 -34.18 15.11 -9.38
CA THR A 60 -33.61 13.91 -10.01
C THR A 60 -32.09 13.87 -9.87
N SER A 61 -31.41 15.00 -10.09
CA SER A 61 -29.95 15.13 -9.93
C SER A 61 -29.52 14.88 -8.48
N ARG A 62 -30.29 15.37 -7.50
CA ARG A 62 -30.02 15.16 -6.07
C ARG A 62 -30.05 13.68 -5.67
N ILE A 63 -30.97 12.89 -6.23
CA ILE A 63 -31.05 11.45 -5.93
C ILE A 63 -29.82 10.71 -6.46
N PHE A 64 -29.37 11.01 -7.69
CA PHE A 64 -28.15 10.40 -8.25
C PHE A 64 -26.91 10.74 -7.44
N ILE A 65 -26.78 11.99 -6.96
CA ILE A 65 -25.67 12.42 -6.11
C ILE A 65 -25.69 11.67 -4.77
N ILE A 66 -26.86 11.51 -4.14
CA ILE A 66 -26.96 10.75 -2.87
C ILE A 66 -26.55 9.29 -3.06
N VAL A 67 -27.00 8.65 -4.15
CA VAL A 67 -26.63 7.27 -4.47
C VAL A 67 -25.13 7.15 -4.74
N GLY A 68 -24.55 8.09 -5.49
CA GLY A 68 -23.11 8.18 -5.73
C GLY A 68 -22.31 8.31 -4.44
N SER A 69 -22.70 9.21 -3.54
CA SER A 69 -22.04 9.39 -2.24
C SER A 69 -22.10 8.13 -1.36
N ILE A 70 -23.22 7.40 -1.35
CA ILE A 70 -23.31 6.14 -0.60
C ILE A 70 -22.33 5.10 -1.18
N LEU A 71 -22.24 4.98 -2.50
CA LEU A 71 -21.31 4.07 -3.17
C LEU A 71 -19.85 4.44 -2.88
N GLU A 72 -19.51 5.73 -2.88
CA GLU A 72 -18.18 6.23 -2.51
C GLU A 72 -17.82 5.86 -1.07
N VAL A 73 -18.73 6.07 -0.11
CA VAL A 73 -18.53 5.66 1.29
C VAL A 73 -18.33 4.15 1.41
N CYS A 74 -19.16 3.35 0.72
CA CYS A 74 -19.02 1.89 0.71
C CYS A 74 -17.66 1.45 0.14
N LEU A 75 -17.16 2.13 -0.90
CA LEU A 75 -15.86 1.85 -1.50
C LEU A 75 -14.72 2.18 -0.51
N VAL A 76 -14.76 3.35 0.12
CA VAL A 76 -13.78 3.78 1.12
C VAL A 76 -13.72 2.79 2.30
N ILE A 77 -14.88 2.38 2.83
CA ILE A 77 -14.96 1.40 3.92
C ILE A 77 -14.37 0.06 3.47
N THR A 78 -14.71 -0.40 2.27
CA THR A 78 -14.20 -1.67 1.72
C THR A 78 -12.68 -1.66 1.61
N VAL A 79 -12.11 -0.59 1.04
CA VAL A 79 -10.64 -0.42 0.91
C VAL A 79 -9.98 -0.37 2.27
N ALA A 80 -10.55 0.36 3.24
CA ALA A 80 -10.03 0.44 4.60
C ALA A 80 -10.00 -0.94 5.29
N ILE A 81 -11.07 -1.73 5.19
CA ILE A 81 -11.14 -3.09 5.78
C ILE A 81 -10.11 -4.03 5.14
N VAL A 82 -10.00 -4.01 3.81
CA VAL A 82 -9.04 -4.85 3.08
C VAL A 82 -7.61 -4.49 3.50
N LEU A 83 -7.28 -3.20 3.58
CA LEU A 83 -5.96 -2.75 4.03
C LEU A 83 -5.66 -3.20 5.46
N VAL A 84 -6.57 -2.96 6.42
CA VAL A 84 -6.38 -3.39 7.81
C VAL A 84 -6.12 -4.90 7.88
N THR A 85 -6.86 -5.68 7.10
CA THR A 85 -6.71 -7.14 7.04
C THR A 85 -5.36 -7.56 6.45
N LEU A 86 -4.91 -6.92 5.36
CA LEU A 86 -3.59 -7.16 4.76
C LEU A 86 -2.47 -6.84 5.73
N PHE A 87 -2.49 -5.66 6.35
CA PHE A 87 -1.50 -5.27 7.36
C PHE A 87 -1.48 -6.23 8.55
N TRP A 88 -2.65 -6.66 9.02
CA TRP A 88 -2.76 -7.62 10.11
C TRP A 88 -2.16 -8.98 9.74
N ASN A 89 -2.45 -9.46 8.53
CA ASN A 89 -1.91 -10.72 8.02
C ASN A 89 -0.38 -10.65 7.87
N ARG A 90 0.16 -9.58 7.27
CA ARG A 90 1.62 -9.39 7.13
C ARG A 90 2.32 -9.23 8.48
N SER A 91 1.70 -8.52 9.42
CA SER A 91 2.19 -8.41 10.80
C SER A 91 2.29 -9.79 11.47
N ASN A 92 1.27 -10.63 11.33
CA ASN A 92 1.31 -11.99 11.88
C ASN A 92 2.39 -12.86 11.19
N LYS A 93 2.55 -12.75 9.86
CA LYS A 93 3.60 -13.46 9.12
C LYS A 93 5.00 -13.10 9.64
N ILE A 94 5.26 -11.83 9.97
CA ILE A 94 6.54 -11.41 10.55
C ILE A 94 6.75 -12.01 11.96
N ARG A 95 5.68 -12.14 12.74
CA ARG A 95 5.71 -12.76 14.07
C ARG A 95 5.87 -14.28 14.05
N THR A 96 5.77 -14.92 12.89
CA THR A 96 5.98 -16.37 12.71
C THR A 96 7.24 -16.74 11.92
N LEU A 97 8.00 -15.77 11.40
CA LEU A 97 9.34 -16.02 10.81
C LEU A 97 10.25 -16.83 11.76
N ASP A 98 11.12 -17.67 11.21
CA ASP A 98 12.10 -18.39 12.01
C ASP A 98 13.14 -17.43 12.60
N ASN A 99 13.72 -17.79 13.75
CA ASN A 99 14.67 -16.94 14.50
C ASN A 99 16.09 -17.02 13.91
N ASP A 100 16.22 -16.91 12.59
CA ASP A 100 17.55 -16.81 11.99
C ASP A 100 17.99 -15.34 11.96
N PRO A 101 18.90 -14.91 12.85
CA PRO A 101 19.24 -13.50 13.02
C PRO A 101 19.87 -12.88 11.77
N GLN A 102 20.48 -13.68 10.89
CA GLN A 102 21.14 -13.19 9.68
C GLN A 102 20.14 -12.75 8.59
N PHE A 103 18.96 -13.37 8.51
CA PHE A 103 18.01 -13.18 7.39
C PHE A 103 16.67 -12.55 7.77
N ILE A 104 16.46 -12.25 9.05
CA ILE A 104 15.24 -11.59 9.54
C ILE A 104 14.97 -10.26 8.83
N LEU A 105 16.00 -9.44 8.59
CA LEU A 105 15.83 -8.13 7.95
C LEU A 105 15.43 -8.26 6.48
N ILE A 106 16.01 -9.23 5.76
CA ILE A 106 15.72 -9.51 4.35
C ILE A 106 14.27 -10.00 4.22
N SER A 107 13.88 -10.97 5.05
CA SER A 107 12.52 -11.51 5.08
C SER A 107 11.46 -10.43 5.38
N ILE A 108 11.76 -9.52 6.31
CA ILE A 108 10.88 -8.38 6.61
C ILE A 108 10.82 -7.42 5.41
N THR A 109 11.95 -7.14 4.77
CA THR A 109 12.02 -6.26 3.59
C THR A 109 11.18 -6.80 2.43
N VAL A 110 11.29 -8.09 2.11
CA VAL A 110 10.47 -8.77 1.10
C VAL A 110 8.97 -8.62 1.41
N ILE A 111 8.57 -8.81 2.66
CA ILE A 111 7.18 -8.65 3.10
C ILE A 111 6.71 -7.20 2.94
N VAL A 112 7.55 -6.22 3.27
CA VAL A 112 7.23 -4.79 3.18
C VAL A 112 7.13 -4.35 1.71
N ILE A 113 8.00 -4.81 0.82
CA ILE A 113 7.94 -4.51 -0.62
C ILE A 113 6.65 -5.07 -1.23
N GLN A 114 6.31 -6.33 -0.93
CA GLN A 114 5.04 -6.93 -1.37
C GLN A 114 3.83 -6.13 -0.86
N LEU A 115 3.85 -5.76 0.42
CA LEU A 115 2.77 -4.97 1.01
C LEU A 115 2.65 -3.58 0.38
N ALA A 116 3.77 -2.92 0.06
CA ALA A 116 3.76 -1.65 -0.66
C ALA A 116 3.11 -1.79 -2.04
N GLY A 117 3.42 -2.86 -2.78
CA GLY A 117 2.77 -3.19 -4.05
C GLY A 117 1.27 -3.41 -3.92
N GLU A 118 0.84 -4.19 -2.91
CA GLU A 118 -0.58 -4.44 -2.62
C GLU A 118 -1.33 -3.13 -2.28
N ILE A 119 -0.73 -2.24 -1.48
CA ILE A 119 -1.32 -0.94 -1.14
C ILE A 119 -1.42 -0.04 -2.37
N SER A 120 -0.37 0.04 -3.18
CA SER A 120 -0.37 0.83 -4.42
C SER A 120 -1.43 0.32 -5.40
N PHE A 121 -1.57 -0.99 -5.54
CA PHE A 121 -2.61 -1.62 -6.35
C PHE A 121 -4.02 -1.24 -5.88
N LEU A 122 -4.30 -1.41 -4.59
CA LEU A 122 -5.60 -1.06 -4.00
C LEU A 122 -5.90 0.43 -4.12
N GLY A 123 -4.91 1.29 -3.90
CA GLY A 123 -5.05 2.74 -4.04
C GLY A 123 -5.39 3.15 -5.47
N LEU A 124 -4.69 2.59 -6.47
CA LEU A 124 -4.95 2.88 -7.88
C LEU A 124 -6.30 2.34 -8.33
N ILE A 125 -6.66 1.09 -8.01
CA ILE A 125 -8.00 0.58 -8.34
C ILE A 125 -9.08 1.41 -7.67
N GLY A 126 -8.92 1.74 -6.38
CA GLY A 126 -9.86 2.59 -5.65
C GLY A 126 -10.06 3.94 -6.34
N ALA A 127 -8.97 4.62 -6.71
CA ALA A 127 -9.03 5.89 -7.43
C ALA A 127 -9.69 5.77 -8.82
N GLY A 128 -9.40 4.70 -9.56
CA GLY A 128 -9.99 4.45 -10.88
C GLY A 128 -11.49 4.19 -10.81
N VAL A 129 -11.92 3.30 -9.92
CA VAL A 129 -13.34 3.00 -9.70
C VAL A 129 -14.07 4.24 -9.19
N GLN A 130 -13.47 5.00 -8.28
CA GLN A 130 -14.06 6.24 -7.82
C GLN A 130 -14.21 7.27 -8.94
N SER A 131 -13.21 7.45 -9.80
CA SER A 131 -13.32 8.34 -10.97
C SER A 131 -14.48 7.93 -11.90
N LEU A 132 -14.73 6.63 -12.04
CA LEU A 132 -15.84 6.10 -12.81
C LEU A 132 -17.19 6.36 -12.12
N VAL A 133 -17.30 6.08 -10.82
CA VAL A 133 -18.50 6.37 -10.01
C VAL A 133 -18.84 7.86 -10.05
N ALA A 134 -17.84 8.72 -9.85
CA ALA A 134 -17.96 10.17 -9.98
C ALA A 134 -18.51 10.60 -11.34
N SER A 135 -18.00 10.01 -12.43
CA SER A 135 -18.46 10.31 -13.79
C SER A 135 -19.89 9.83 -14.10
N ILE A 136 -20.36 8.76 -13.45
CA ILE A 136 -21.71 8.20 -13.66
C ILE A 136 -22.77 8.98 -12.87
N PHE A 137 -22.44 9.34 -11.62
CA PHE A 137 -23.41 9.92 -10.69
C PHE A 137 -23.31 11.44 -10.57
N GLY A 138 -22.37 12.08 -11.29
CA GLY A 138 -22.12 13.51 -11.20
C GLY A 138 -21.62 13.95 -9.82
N SER A 139 -21.12 13.02 -9.01
CA SER A 139 -20.40 13.36 -7.78
C SER A 139 -19.04 13.93 -8.17
N GLY A 140 -18.66 15.04 -7.54
CA GLY A 140 -17.46 15.78 -7.92
C GLY A 140 -16.22 14.89 -7.82
N LEU A 141 -15.44 14.82 -8.90
CA LEU A 141 -14.03 14.44 -8.78
C LEU A 141 -13.41 15.41 -7.77
N PRO A 142 -12.76 14.94 -6.69
CA PRO A 142 -12.20 15.83 -5.68
C PRO A 142 -11.29 16.83 -6.38
N LYS A 143 -11.50 18.13 -6.10
CA LYS A 143 -10.82 19.26 -6.79
C LYS A 143 -9.29 19.12 -6.83
N LEU A 144 -8.71 18.31 -5.94
CA LEU A 144 -7.29 17.98 -5.89
C LEU A 144 -6.80 17.23 -7.14
N PHE A 145 -7.60 16.32 -7.72
CA PHE A 145 -7.24 15.59 -8.94
C PHE A 145 -7.25 16.52 -10.16
N THR A 146 -8.27 17.37 -10.26
CA THR A 146 -8.31 18.46 -11.25
C THR A 146 -7.17 19.44 -11.05
N PHE A 147 -6.79 19.80 -9.81
CA PHE A 147 -5.67 20.70 -9.55
C PHE A 147 -4.33 20.08 -9.97
N LEU A 148 -4.05 18.83 -9.60
CA LEU A 148 -2.80 18.14 -9.96
C LEU A 148 -2.67 17.84 -11.46
N LEU A 149 -3.78 17.58 -12.14
CA LEU A 149 -3.82 17.38 -13.59
C LEU A 149 -3.78 18.70 -14.38
N HIS A 150 -4.33 19.78 -13.83
CA HIS A 150 -4.29 21.11 -14.43
C HIS A 150 -2.89 21.74 -14.30
N ASP A 151 -2.23 21.55 -13.16
CA ASP A 151 -0.89 22.10 -12.87
C ASP A 151 0.22 21.39 -13.67
N ARG A 152 -0.01 20.13 -14.11
CA ARG A 152 0.90 19.40 -15.01
C ARG A 152 0.67 19.66 -16.51
N GLY A 153 -0.19 20.62 -16.87
CA GLY A 153 -0.39 21.04 -18.26
C GLY A 153 -0.95 19.97 -19.21
N LEU A 154 -1.32 18.80 -18.69
CA LEU A 154 -1.76 17.66 -19.50
C LEU A 154 -3.23 17.80 -19.95
N LEU A 155 -4.00 18.66 -19.26
CA LEU A 155 -5.37 19.02 -19.61
C LEU A 155 -5.50 20.40 -20.28
N GLY A 156 -4.41 21.17 -20.41
CA GLY A 156 -4.42 22.51 -21.01
C GLY A 156 -4.55 22.52 -22.54
N THR A 157 -4.36 21.38 -23.20
CA THR A 157 -4.43 21.24 -24.67
C THR A 157 -5.74 20.64 -25.16
N LEU A 158 -6.62 20.22 -24.26
CA LEU A 158 -7.89 19.59 -24.60
C LEU A 158 -9.01 20.58 -24.23
N PRO A 159 -9.57 21.32 -25.21
CA PRO A 159 -10.73 22.18 -24.98
C PRO A 159 -11.93 21.26 -24.81
N LEU A 160 -12.04 20.70 -23.61
CA LEU A 160 -13.02 19.71 -23.27
C LEU A 160 -14.17 20.42 -22.54
N ASP A 161 -14.94 21.14 -23.35
CA ASP A 161 -16.32 21.49 -23.00
C ASP A 161 -17.15 20.21 -23.13
N LEU A 162 -17.07 19.38 -22.09
CA LEU A 162 -17.55 18.00 -22.05
C LEU A 162 -19.01 17.99 -21.56
N GLY A 163 -19.96 17.80 -22.48
CA GLY A 163 -21.28 17.30 -22.11
C GLY A 163 -21.18 15.97 -21.34
N GLU A 164 -22.23 15.60 -20.59
CA GLU A 164 -22.27 14.45 -19.65
C GLU A 164 -21.65 13.14 -20.21
N THR A 165 -21.85 12.86 -21.50
CA THR A 165 -21.34 11.66 -22.18
C THR A 165 -19.82 11.55 -22.22
N SER A 166 -19.15 12.68 -22.19
CA SER A 166 -17.71 12.77 -22.44
C SER A 166 -16.90 12.79 -21.15
N ASN A 167 -17.50 13.23 -20.03
CA ASN A 167 -17.01 12.96 -18.67
C ASN A 167 -17.03 11.46 -18.33
N PHE A 168 -18.06 10.74 -18.79
CA PHE A 168 -18.16 9.29 -18.64
C PHE A 168 -17.04 8.55 -19.38
N ILE A 169 -16.76 8.92 -20.63
CA ILE A 169 -15.66 8.32 -21.43
C ILE A 169 -14.31 8.57 -20.74
N LEU A 170 -14.07 9.79 -20.26
CA LEU A 170 -12.84 10.12 -19.52
C LEU A 170 -12.72 9.28 -18.24
N GLY A 171 -13.82 9.16 -17.48
CA GLY A 171 -13.87 8.33 -16.27
C GLY A 171 -13.58 6.85 -16.55
N MET A 172 -14.11 6.29 -17.64
CA MET A 172 -13.77 4.93 -18.08
C MET A 172 -12.29 4.78 -18.44
N ILE A 173 -11.72 5.71 -19.22
CA ILE A 173 -10.31 5.66 -19.61
C ILE A 173 -9.41 5.73 -18.38
N LEU A 174 -9.68 6.65 -17.45
CA LEU A 174 -8.93 6.79 -16.20
C LEU A 174 -9.04 5.53 -15.34
N CYS A 175 -10.22 4.93 -15.25
CA CYS A 175 -10.42 3.67 -14.53
C CYS A 175 -9.56 2.54 -15.12
N VAL A 176 -9.57 2.37 -16.44
CA VAL A 176 -8.77 1.34 -17.14
C VAL A 176 -7.28 1.57 -16.93
N ILE A 177 -6.79 2.80 -17.10
CA ILE A 177 -5.38 3.16 -16.87
C ILE A 177 -4.98 2.87 -15.41
N SER A 178 -5.85 3.20 -14.46
CA SER A 178 -5.58 2.99 -13.04
C SER A 178 -5.49 1.50 -12.68
N VAL A 179 -6.39 0.67 -13.21
CA VAL A 179 -6.36 -0.79 -13.01
C VAL A 179 -5.10 -1.39 -13.64
N LEU A 180 -4.76 -1.00 -14.87
CA LEU A 180 -3.57 -1.52 -15.57
C LEU A 180 -2.28 -1.09 -14.88
N SER A 181 -2.14 0.18 -14.52
CA SER A 181 -0.97 0.69 -13.81
C SER A 181 -0.84 0.11 -12.40
N GLY A 182 -1.96 -0.15 -11.72
CA GLY A 182 -1.96 -0.89 -10.46
C GLY A 182 -1.43 -2.31 -10.63
N ALA A 183 -1.92 -3.03 -11.65
CA ALA A 183 -1.51 -4.42 -11.89
C ALA A 183 -0.01 -4.52 -12.25
N THR A 184 0.51 -3.61 -13.07
CA THR A 184 1.93 -3.60 -13.41
C THR A 184 2.81 -3.28 -12.21
N LEU A 185 2.41 -2.33 -11.36
CA LEU A 185 3.13 -2.03 -10.11
C LEU A 185 3.11 -3.21 -9.13
N LEU A 186 1.98 -3.91 -9.02
CA LEU A 186 1.88 -5.11 -8.18
C LEU A 186 2.86 -6.19 -8.65
N ILE A 187 2.86 -6.49 -9.96
CA ILE A 187 3.76 -7.48 -10.55
C ILE A 187 5.22 -7.06 -10.32
N ALA A 188 5.56 -5.79 -10.57
CA ALA A 188 6.91 -5.27 -10.37
C ALA A 188 7.35 -5.39 -8.90
N ALA A 189 6.49 -5.06 -7.94
CA ALA A 189 6.80 -5.17 -6.52
C ALA A 189 7.07 -6.63 -6.10
N TYR A 190 6.29 -7.59 -6.60
CA TYR A 190 6.52 -9.00 -6.34
C TYR A 190 7.82 -9.49 -6.99
N PHE A 191 8.13 -9.03 -8.20
CA PHE A 191 9.37 -9.38 -8.88
C PHE A 191 10.60 -8.85 -8.13
N ILE A 192 10.58 -7.58 -7.72
CA ILE A 192 11.64 -6.98 -6.89
C ILE A 192 11.79 -7.73 -5.56
N ALA A 193 10.67 -8.09 -4.92
CA ALA A 193 10.70 -8.85 -3.68
C ALA A 193 11.36 -10.24 -3.86
N GLU A 194 11.11 -10.90 -4.99
CA GLU A 194 11.76 -12.18 -5.33
C GLU A 194 13.25 -11.99 -5.63
N GLU A 195 13.64 -10.96 -6.39
CA GLU A 195 15.04 -10.65 -6.66
C GLU A 195 15.84 -10.39 -5.38
N VAL A 196 15.27 -9.63 -4.43
CA VAL A 196 15.90 -9.39 -3.12
C VAL A 196 16.13 -10.70 -2.37
N ASN A 197 15.17 -11.63 -2.44
CA ASN A 197 15.27 -12.94 -1.80
C ASN A 197 16.35 -13.82 -2.46
N VAL A 198 16.41 -13.83 -3.80
CA VAL A 198 17.43 -14.57 -4.55
C VAL A 198 18.84 -14.02 -4.30
N LEU A 199 19.00 -12.69 -4.33
CA LEU A 199 20.29 -12.05 -4.08
C LEU A 199 20.79 -12.34 -2.65
N ALA A 200 19.89 -12.36 -1.68
CA ALA A 200 20.22 -12.75 -0.31
C ALA A 200 20.73 -14.18 -0.21
N ASN A 201 20.05 -15.13 -0.86
CA ASN A 201 20.47 -16.54 -0.86
C ASN A 201 21.82 -16.75 -1.56
N ILE A 202 22.10 -15.98 -2.63
CA ILE A 202 23.40 -16.01 -3.31
C ILE A 202 24.50 -15.45 -2.41
N ALA A 203 24.26 -14.32 -1.75
CA ALA A 203 25.21 -13.72 -0.83
C ALA A 203 25.54 -14.66 0.35
N GLU A 204 24.54 -15.37 0.88
CA GLU A 204 24.72 -16.40 1.90
C GLU A 204 25.62 -17.54 1.39
N SER A 205 25.30 -18.07 0.20
CA SER A 205 26.05 -19.16 -0.40
C SER A 205 27.51 -18.78 -0.63
N LEU A 206 27.77 -17.54 -1.08
CA LEU A 206 29.12 -17.01 -1.26
C LEU A 206 29.88 -16.88 0.07
N ASN A 207 29.25 -16.35 1.11
CA ASN A 207 29.86 -16.22 2.44
C ASN A 207 30.19 -17.60 3.07
N ASN A 208 29.31 -18.58 2.90
CA ASN A 208 29.52 -19.95 3.36
C ASN A 208 30.65 -20.67 2.58
N ILE A 209 30.91 -20.28 1.34
CA ILE A 209 32.05 -20.79 0.56
C ILE A 209 33.35 -20.12 1.02
N GLU A 210 33.35 -18.80 1.21
CA GLU A 210 34.52 -18.03 1.67
C GLU A 210 35.00 -18.50 3.05
N THR A 211 34.09 -18.67 3.99
CA THR A 211 34.41 -19.17 5.35
C THR A 211 35.03 -20.58 5.33
N LYS A 212 34.49 -21.50 4.51
CA LYS A 212 35.07 -22.84 4.36
C LYS A 212 36.48 -22.81 3.76
N LEU A 213 36.73 -21.93 2.79
CA LEU A 213 38.05 -21.80 2.17
C LEU A 213 39.09 -21.27 3.17
N VAL A 214 38.71 -20.32 4.03
CA VAL A 214 39.59 -19.80 5.10
C VAL A 214 39.89 -20.85 6.18
N ASP A 215 38.91 -21.68 6.52
CA ASP A 215 39.09 -22.78 7.48
C ASP A 215 39.99 -23.91 6.92
N GLU A 216 39.96 -24.16 5.61
CA GLU A 216 40.86 -25.11 4.94
C GLU A 216 42.30 -24.58 4.85
N GLU A 217 42.49 -23.27 4.64
CA GLU A 217 43.82 -22.65 4.57
C GLU A 217 44.53 -22.67 5.94
N THR A 218 43.79 -22.45 7.02
CA THR A 218 44.33 -22.43 8.39
C THR A 218 44.61 -23.82 8.98
N THR A 219 44.01 -24.88 8.45
CA THR A 219 44.30 -26.27 8.84
C THR A 219 45.43 -26.91 8.04
N SER A 220 45.80 -26.35 6.90
CA SER A 220 46.93 -26.77 6.05
C SER A 220 48.30 -26.33 6.60
N ASP A 221 48.34 -25.25 7.38
CA ASP A 221 49.59 -24.63 7.88
C ASP A 221 50.05 -25.12 9.27
N ASN A 222 49.39 -26.14 9.85
CA ASN A 222 49.78 -26.82 11.11
C ASN A 222 50.11 -28.29 10.88
#